data_AF-A0A7C2V5E2-F1
#
_entry.id   AF-A0A7C2V5E2-F1
#
_cell.length_a   1.000
_cell.length_b   1.000
_cell.length_c   1.000
_cell.angle_alpha   90.00
_cell.angle_beta   90.00
_cell.angle_gamma   90.00
#
_symmetry.space_group_name_H-M   'P 1'
#
loop_
_entity.id
_entity.type
_entity.pdbx_description
1 polymer ?
#
loop_
_entity_poly.entity_id
_entity_poly.type
_entity_poly.pdbx_seq_one_letter_code
_entity_poly.pdbx_strand_id
1 'polypeptide(L)'
;MSKAITDIAKNASVVSESSAEAMQIALEGKKVAEETIQVVNSVNVAVSDLIGVADTLSERAMEIGSVVALIKDIADQINLLALNAAIEAARAGEHGRGFAVVADEVRKLAERTIRATVEITEKIQAVQADSEQTAKSIEEASYGVVEVTDYIKRVDKALNHIVEVVQKVKDQISNIANAVKEYSIVSEEVAKNIEESSSIAGDMESMVEEVLKEISLLSQVAEELKEAAAGFKTLG
;
A
#
# COMPACT_ATOMS: atom_id res chain seq x y z
N MET A 1 -9.35 -42.97 13.85
CA MET A 1 -10.00 -41.64 14.04
C MET A 1 -9.11 -40.67 14.80
N SER A 2 -8.52 -41.05 15.94
CA SER A 2 -7.60 -40.19 16.73
C SER A 2 -6.54 -39.44 15.89
N LYS A 3 -5.77 -40.12 15.03
CA LYS A 3 -4.75 -39.47 14.18
C LYS A 3 -5.31 -38.37 13.26
N ALA A 4 -6.47 -38.59 12.64
CA ALA A 4 -7.10 -37.60 11.76
C ALA A 4 -7.56 -36.36 12.54
N ILE A 5 -8.08 -36.53 13.76
CA ILE A 5 -8.45 -35.42 14.66
C ILE A 5 -7.20 -34.61 15.04
N THR A 6 -6.09 -35.29 15.36
CA THR A 6 -4.81 -34.62 15.67
C THR A 6 -4.26 -33.86 14.46
N ASP A 7 -4.35 -34.44 13.26
CA ASP A 7 -3.89 -33.80 12.03
C ASP A 7 -4.73 -32.55 11.69
N ILE A 8 -6.06 -32.60 11.87
CA ILE A 8 -6.94 -31.43 11.68
C ILE A 8 -6.60 -30.33 12.71
N ALA A 9 -6.41 -30.69 13.98
CA ALA A 9 -6.04 -29.74 15.03
C ALA A 9 -4.70 -29.04 14.73
N LYS A 10 -3.70 -29.82 14.29
CA LYS A 10 -2.40 -29.30 13.89
C LYS A 10 -2.51 -28.35 12.71
N ASN A 11 -3.26 -28.72 11.67
CA ASN A 11 -3.47 -27.86 10.51
C ASN A 11 -4.19 -26.56 10.87
N ALA A 12 -5.23 -26.64 11.70
CA ALA A 12 -5.94 -25.46 12.21
C ALA A 12 -5.01 -24.50 12.96
N SER A 13 -4.09 -25.03 13.78
CA SER A 13 -3.07 -24.23 14.46
C SER A 13 -2.13 -23.52 13.48
N VAL A 14 -1.64 -24.22 12.46
CA VAL A 14 -0.74 -23.64 11.43
C VAL A 14 -1.44 -22.54 10.64
N VAL A 15 -2.69 -22.74 10.25
CA VAL A 15 -3.46 -21.69 9.55
C VAL A 15 -3.71 -20.50 10.48
N SER A 16 -3.92 -20.73 11.79
CA SER A 16 -4.11 -19.64 12.76
C SER A 16 -2.86 -18.78 12.90
N GLU A 17 -1.69 -19.40 12.95
CA GLU A 17 -0.41 -18.71 13.03
C GLU A 17 -0.13 -17.91 11.76
N SER A 18 -0.31 -18.54 10.58
CA SER A 18 -0.17 -17.88 9.28
C SER A 18 -1.15 -16.71 9.10
N SER A 19 -2.37 -16.85 9.63
CA SER A 19 -3.38 -15.79 9.62
C SER A 19 -2.98 -14.64 10.54
N ALA A 20 -2.40 -14.91 11.71
CA ALA A 20 -1.90 -13.87 12.60
C ALA A 20 -0.74 -13.08 11.97
N GLU A 21 0.18 -13.76 11.29
CA GLU A 21 1.26 -13.12 10.54
C GLU A 21 0.71 -12.26 9.39
N ALA A 22 -0.24 -12.77 8.60
CA ALA A 22 -0.88 -12.01 7.54
C ALA A 22 -1.63 -10.77 8.07
N MET A 23 -2.28 -10.86 9.23
CA MET A 23 -2.90 -9.73 9.92
C MET A 23 -1.86 -8.66 10.25
N GLN A 24 -0.73 -9.07 10.84
CA GLN A 24 0.33 -8.15 11.23
C GLN A 24 0.89 -7.42 10.00
N ILE A 25 1.21 -8.15 8.93
CA ILE A 25 1.72 -7.57 7.68
C ILE A 25 0.71 -6.58 7.08
N ALA A 26 -0.59 -6.91 7.10
CA ALA A 26 -1.62 -6.02 6.58
C ALA A 26 -1.74 -4.72 7.41
N LEU A 27 -1.65 -4.82 8.74
CA LEU A 27 -1.67 -3.66 9.64
C LEU A 27 -0.41 -2.79 9.48
N GLU A 28 0.76 -3.39 9.35
CA GLU A 28 2.01 -2.68 9.04
C GLU A 28 1.92 -1.98 7.69
N GLY A 29 1.43 -2.66 6.66
CA GLY A 29 1.18 -2.06 5.35
C GLY A 29 0.21 -0.88 5.42
N LYS A 30 -0.81 -0.96 6.28
CA LYS A 30 -1.78 0.13 6.47
C LYS A 30 -1.12 1.35 7.09
N LYS A 31 -0.30 1.15 8.12
CA LYS A 31 0.49 2.21 8.73
C LYS A 31 1.40 2.90 7.71
N VAL A 32 2.10 2.12 6.88
CA VAL A 32 2.94 2.68 5.80
C VAL A 32 2.09 3.48 4.81
N ALA A 33 0.91 3.01 4.42
CA ALA A 33 0.01 3.75 3.54
C ALA A 33 -0.43 5.09 4.17
N GLU A 34 -0.80 5.10 5.46
CA GLU A 34 -1.16 6.31 6.20
C GLU A 34 0.01 7.31 6.29
N GLU A 35 1.21 6.85 6.63
CA GLU A 35 2.44 7.67 6.63
C GLU A 35 2.74 8.23 5.24
N THR A 36 2.55 7.43 4.19
CA THR A 36 2.75 7.87 2.81
C THR A 36 1.75 8.98 2.42
N ILE A 37 0.49 8.88 2.84
CA ILE A 37 -0.51 9.96 2.62
C ILE A 37 -0.05 11.26 3.29
N GLN A 38 0.51 11.20 4.51
CA GLN A 38 1.01 12.40 5.18
C GLN A 38 2.17 13.04 4.39
N VAL A 39 3.13 12.24 3.94
CA VAL A 39 4.25 12.72 3.12
C VAL A 39 3.75 13.34 1.83
N VAL A 40 2.82 12.69 1.13
CA VAL A 40 2.20 13.18 -0.11
C VAL A 40 1.48 14.50 0.11
N ASN A 41 0.77 14.67 1.24
CA ASN A 41 0.16 15.96 1.58
C ASN A 41 1.20 17.06 1.81
N SER A 42 2.32 16.75 2.48
CA SER A 42 3.43 17.71 2.62
C SER A 42 4.05 18.08 1.28
N VAL A 43 4.18 17.12 0.36
CA VAL A 43 4.65 17.39 -1.02
C VAL A 43 3.67 18.29 -1.76
N ASN A 44 2.36 18.08 -1.63
CA ASN A 44 1.34 18.96 -2.23
C ASN A 44 1.45 20.40 -1.74
N VAL A 45 1.69 20.61 -0.44
CA VAL A 45 1.93 21.96 0.11
C VAL A 45 3.19 22.57 -0.50
N ALA A 46 4.30 21.83 -0.55
CA ALA A 46 5.55 22.31 -1.14
C ALA A 46 5.40 22.65 -2.64
N VAL A 47 4.63 21.85 -3.39
CA VAL A 47 4.28 22.12 -4.80
C VAL A 47 3.52 23.45 -4.91
N SER A 48 2.52 23.68 -4.06
CA SER A 48 1.78 24.95 -4.04
C SER A 48 2.67 26.15 -3.72
N ASP A 49 3.60 26.00 -2.77
CA ASP A 49 4.55 27.05 -2.42
C ASP A 49 5.49 27.37 -3.59
N LEU A 50 5.96 26.34 -4.32
CA LEU A 50 6.82 26.52 -5.49
C LEU A 50 6.11 27.26 -6.64
N ILE A 51 4.82 27.02 -6.86
CA ILE A 51 4.02 27.80 -7.81
C ILE A 51 4.04 29.29 -7.41
N GLY A 52 3.78 29.60 -6.14
CA GLY A 52 3.81 30.98 -5.65
C GLY A 52 5.19 31.64 -5.79
N VAL A 53 6.27 30.89 -5.60
CA VAL A 53 7.64 31.38 -5.82
C VAL A 53 7.90 31.67 -7.31
N ALA A 54 7.44 30.81 -8.22
CA ALA A 54 7.58 31.02 -9.66
C ALA A 54 6.80 32.27 -10.12
N ASP A 55 5.57 32.46 -9.62
CA ASP A 55 4.76 33.65 -9.89
C ASP A 55 5.44 34.92 -9.38
N THR A 56 5.96 34.89 -8.14
CA THR A 56 6.69 36.02 -7.56
C THR A 56 7.95 36.36 -8.36
N LEU A 57 8.67 35.35 -8.87
CA LEU A 57 9.85 35.55 -9.71
C LEU A 57 9.48 36.21 -11.03
N SER A 58 8.38 35.77 -11.65
CA SER A 58 7.84 36.37 -12.87
C SER A 58 7.46 37.84 -12.67
N GLU A 59 6.75 38.16 -11.58
CA GLU A 59 6.37 39.53 -11.22
C GLU A 59 7.59 40.42 -11.03
N ARG A 60 8.59 39.97 -10.25
CA ARG A 60 9.85 40.70 -10.06
C ARG A 60 10.60 40.92 -11.38
N ALA A 61 10.61 39.92 -12.26
CA ALA A 61 11.22 40.08 -13.58
C ALA A 61 10.48 41.13 -14.43
N MET A 62 9.15 41.20 -14.36
CA MET A 62 8.35 42.26 -14.99
C MET A 62 8.67 43.65 -14.43
N GLU A 63 8.78 43.79 -13.10
CA GLU A 63 9.17 45.05 -12.46
C GLU A 63 10.55 45.52 -12.92
N ILE A 64 11.55 44.63 -12.93
CA ILE A 64 12.89 44.96 -13.43
C ILE A 64 12.81 45.34 -14.92
N GLY A 65 12.01 44.64 -15.72
CA GLY A 65 11.79 44.97 -17.13
C GLY A 65 11.27 46.39 -17.33
N SER A 66 10.35 46.85 -16.48
CA SER A 66 9.84 48.22 -16.52
C SER A 66 10.91 49.28 -16.21
N VAL A 67 11.79 48.99 -15.25
CA VAL A 67 12.91 49.87 -14.88
C VAL A 67 13.94 49.93 -16.02
N VAL A 68 14.25 48.80 -16.63
CA VAL A 68 15.20 48.72 -17.75
C VAL A 68 14.67 49.45 -18.98
N ALA A 69 13.35 49.38 -19.25
CA ALA A 69 12.71 50.17 -20.29
C ALA A 69 12.85 51.69 -20.01
N LEU A 70 12.61 52.13 -18.77
CA LEU A 70 12.82 53.54 -18.39
C LEU A 70 14.28 53.97 -18.56
N ILE A 71 15.25 53.13 -18.19
CA ILE A 71 16.68 53.44 -18.37
C ILE A 71 17.02 53.58 -19.85
N LYS A 72 16.44 52.73 -20.71
CA LYS A 72 16.60 52.82 -22.16
C LYS A 72 16.07 54.15 -22.68
N ASP A 73 14.86 54.54 -22.28
CA ASP A 73 14.24 55.81 -22.67
C ASP A 73 15.09 57.02 -22.21
N ILE A 74 15.63 56.98 -20.99
CA ILE A 74 16.54 58.01 -20.48
C ILE A 74 17.82 58.06 -21.32
N ALA A 75 18.41 56.90 -21.65
CA ALA A 75 19.62 56.84 -22.46
C ALA A 75 19.38 57.35 -23.89
N ASP A 76 18.23 57.05 -24.50
CA ASP A 76 17.81 57.59 -25.79
C ASP A 76 17.67 59.13 -25.73
N GLN A 77 17.10 59.68 -24.65
CA GLN A 77 17.03 61.13 -24.44
C GLN A 77 18.42 61.77 -24.26
N ILE A 78 19.30 61.16 -23.47
CA ILE A 78 20.69 61.63 -23.28
C ILE A 78 21.43 61.60 -24.62
N ASN A 79 21.23 60.55 -25.43
CA ASN A 79 21.83 60.43 -26.75
C ASN A 79 21.39 61.58 -27.68
N LEU A 80 20.10 61.92 -27.69
CA LEU A 80 19.55 63.06 -28.43
C LEU A 80 20.07 64.41 -27.92
N LEU A 81 20.14 64.58 -26.60
CA LEU A 81 20.71 65.79 -25.97
C LEU A 81 22.18 65.98 -26.33
N ALA A 82 22.97 64.91 -26.29
CA ALA A 82 24.37 64.91 -26.65
C ALA A 82 24.58 65.24 -28.13
N LEU A 83 23.73 64.71 -29.02
CA LEU A 83 23.74 65.05 -30.43
C LEU A 83 23.47 66.54 -30.67
N ASN A 84 22.45 67.10 -30.02
CA ASN A 84 22.13 68.53 -30.11
C ASN A 84 23.29 69.40 -29.58
N ALA A 85 23.92 68.99 -28.48
CA ALA A 85 25.09 69.68 -27.93
C ALA A 85 26.30 69.63 -28.87
N ALA A 86 26.54 68.49 -29.55
CA ALA A 86 27.60 68.36 -30.54
C ALA A 86 27.36 69.28 -31.76
N ILE A 87 26.10 69.42 -32.21
CA ILE A 87 25.70 70.33 -33.29
C ILE A 87 25.97 71.79 -32.87
N GLU A 88 25.55 72.19 -31.68
CA GLU A 88 25.73 73.58 -31.21
C GLU A 88 27.22 73.90 -30.96
N ALA A 89 27.99 72.93 -30.46
CA ALA A 89 29.43 73.04 -30.31
C ALA A 89 30.14 73.23 -31.67
N ALA A 90 29.73 72.50 -32.71
CA ALA A 90 30.22 72.70 -34.07
C ALA A 90 29.86 74.10 -34.61
N ARG A 91 28.67 74.61 -34.27
CA ARG A 91 28.19 75.94 -34.66
C ARG A 91 29.01 77.08 -34.01
N ALA A 92 29.52 76.88 -32.80
CA ALA A 92 30.38 77.82 -32.10
C ALA A 92 31.84 77.85 -32.61
N GLY A 93 32.20 77.00 -33.59
CA GLY A 93 33.53 76.97 -34.20
C GLY A 93 34.64 76.63 -33.20
N GLU A 94 35.75 77.37 -33.23
CA GLU A 94 36.91 77.12 -32.34
C GLU A 94 36.58 77.27 -30.85
N HIS A 95 35.58 78.09 -30.49
CA HIS A 95 35.16 78.27 -29.09
C HIS A 95 34.38 77.06 -28.53
N GLY A 96 33.77 76.25 -29.40
CA GLY A 96 32.98 75.07 -29.02
C GLY A 96 33.78 73.76 -28.95
N ARG A 97 35.07 73.79 -29.29
CA ARG A 97 35.88 72.59 -29.51
C ARG A 97 35.98 71.65 -28.29
N GLY A 98 36.08 72.22 -27.08
CA GLY A 98 36.05 71.45 -25.83
C GLY A 98 34.67 70.84 -25.53
N PHE A 99 33.60 71.58 -25.80
CA PHE A 99 32.22 71.10 -25.64
C PHE A 99 31.89 69.97 -26.64
N ALA A 100 32.41 70.04 -27.86
CA ALA A 100 32.22 69.00 -28.87
C ALA A 100 32.77 67.64 -28.40
N VAL A 101 33.96 67.63 -27.78
CA VAL A 101 34.57 66.40 -27.24
C VAL A 101 33.73 65.81 -26.12
N VAL A 102 33.24 66.64 -25.20
CA VAL A 102 32.37 66.18 -24.10
C VAL A 102 31.05 65.64 -24.62
N ALA A 103 30.42 66.33 -25.58
CA ALA A 103 29.17 65.88 -26.19
C ALA A 103 29.32 64.52 -26.87
N ASP A 104 30.42 64.29 -27.59
CA ASP A 104 30.66 63.01 -28.28
C ASP A 104 30.94 61.86 -27.28
N GLU A 105 31.58 62.13 -26.14
CA GLU A 105 31.79 61.13 -25.09
C GLU A 105 30.49 60.77 -24.36
N VAL A 106 29.64 61.76 -24.07
CA VAL A 106 28.29 61.53 -23.51
C VAL A 106 27.43 60.71 -24.48
N ARG A 107 27.52 61.00 -25.79
CA ARG A 107 26.82 60.24 -26.83
C ARG A 107 27.24 58.77 -26.84
N LYS A 108 28.55 58.50 -26.84
CA LYS A 108 29.08 57.12 -26.75
C LYS A 108 28.64 56.40 -25.48
N LEU A 109 28.59 57.10 -24.35
CA LEU A 109 28.12 56.53 -23.09
C LEU A 109 26.63 56.17 -23.18
N ALA A 110 25.80 57.04 -23.76
CA ALA A 110 24.39 56.78 -23.99
C ALA A 110 24.16 55.57 -24.91
N GLU A 111 24.87 55.47 -26.03
CA GLU A 111 24.83 54.31 -26.94
C GLU A 111 25.25 53.00 -26.23
N ARG A 112 26.27 53.05 -25.36
CA ARG A 112 26.67 51.90 -24.54
C ARG A 112 25.58 51.50 -23.54
N THR A 113 24.93 52.46 -22.90
CA THR A 113 23.81 52.21 -21.99
C THR A 113 22.63 51.57 -22.71
N ILE A 114 22.27 52.05 -23.90
CA ILE A 114 21.19 51.46 -24.73
C ILE A 114 21.50 50.00 -25.09
N ARG A 115 22.75 49.70 -25.49
CA ARG A 115 23.14 48.30 -25.76
C ARG A 115 23.02 47.43 -24.51
N ALA A 116 23.47 47.93 -23.37
CA ALA A 116 23.37 47.19 -22.11
C ALA A 116 21.91 46.94 -21.69
N THR A 117 21.00 47.91 -21.89
CA THR A 117 19.58 47.71 -21.56
C THR A 117 18.91 46.70 -22.48
N VAL A 118 19.30 46.61 -23.76
CA VAL A 118 18.85 45.55 -24.66
C VAL A 118 19.30 44.18 -24.17
N GLU A 119 20.59 44.02 -23.85
CA GLU A 119 21.12 42.74 -23.32
C GLU A 119 20.42 42.33 -22.02
N ILE A 120 20.19 43.27 -21.09
CA ILE A 120 19.46 43.00 -19.84
C ILE A 120 18.00 42.61 -20.14
N THR A 121 17.35 43.25 -21.12
CA THR A 121 15.97 42.93 -21.51
C THR A 121 15.85 41.48 -22.00
N GLU A 122 16.79 41.02 -22.83
CA GLU A 122 16.84 39.62 -23.28
C GLU A 122 17.00 38.65 -22.10
N LYS A 123 17.83 38.99 -21.11
CA LYS A 123 17.99 38.17 -19.89
C LYS A 123 16.72 38.12 -19.05
N ILE A 124 16.01 39.24 -18.92
CA ILE A 124 14.73 39.30 -18.19
C ILE A 124 13.67 38.44 -18.88
N GLN A 125 13.58 38.52 -20.22
CA GLN A 125 12.67 37.68 -20.99
C GLN A 125 12.98 36.18 -20.82
N ALA A 126 14.26 35.81 -20.79
CA ALA A 126 14.66 34.43 -20.51
C ALA A 126 14.22 33.99 -19.10
N VAL A 127 14.41 34.82 -18.07
CA VAL A 127 13.97 34.52 -16.70
C VAL A 127 12.45 34.38 -16.61
N GLN A 128 11.69 35.21 -17.33
CA GLN A 128 10.23 35.09 -17.39
C GLN A 128 9.80 33.77 -18.03
N ALA A 129 10.39 33.41 -19.18
CA ALA A 129 10.10 32.15 -19.86
C ALA A 129 10.47 30.94 -19.00
N ASP A 130 11.62 30.96 -18.33
CA ASP A 130 12.05 29.90 -17.42
C ASP A 130 11.11 29.77 -16.22
N SER A 131 10.59 30.90 -15.70
CA SER A 131 9.62 30.91 -14.60
C SER A 131 8.28 30.31 -15.02
N GLU A 132 7.77 30.66 -16.21
CA GLU A 132 6.53 30.11 -16.77
C GLU A 132 6.65 28.60 -17.03
N GLN A 133 7.77 28.17 -17.63
CA GLN A 133 8.05 26.76 -17.86
C GLN A 133 8.16 25.98 -16.54
N THR A 134 8.75 26.59 -15.50
CA THR A 134 8.84 26.01 -14.16
C THR A 134 7.46 25.85 -13.54
N ALA A 135 6.61 26.89 -13.60
CA ALA A 135 5.24 26.83 -13.09
C ALA A 135 4.43 25.71 -13.76
N LYS A 136 4.51 25.59 -15.09
CA LYS A 136 3.86 24.51 -15.83
C LYS A 136 4.36 23.11 -15.42
N SER A 137 5.66 22.96 -15.25
CA SER A 137 6.25 21.67 -14.83
C SER A 137 5.81 21.28 -13.42
N ILE A 138 5.63 22.27 -12.53
CA ILE A 138 5.10 22.06 -11.17
C ILE A 138 3.61 21.70 -11.21
N GLU A 139 2.82 22.33 -12.09
CA GLU A 139 1.42 21.97 -12.31
C GLU A 139 1.27 20.53 -12.80
N GLU A 140 2.10 20.10 -13.76
CA GLU A 140 2.16 18.71 -14.22
C GLU A 140 2.51 17.75 -13.08
N ALA A 141 3.49 18.12 -12.22
CA ALA A 141 3.84 17.33 -11.05
C ALA A 141 2.68 17.23 -10.05
N SER A 142 1.89 18.29 -9.87
CA SER A 142 0.70 18.31 -9.00
C SER A 142 -0.31 17.24 -9.41
N TYR A 143 -0.58 17.06 -10.70
CA TYR A 143 -1.44 15.97 -11.19
C TYR A 143 -0.91 14.59 -10.80
N GLY A 144 0.40 14.38 -10.90
CA GLY A 144 1.05 13.13 -10.48
C GLY A 144 0.86 12.86 -8.98
N VAL A 145 0.92 13.90 -8.13
CA VAL A 145 0.68 13.77 -6.68
C VAL A 145 -0.78 13.36 -6.40
N VAL A 146 -1.75 13.87 -7.17
CA VAL A 146 -3.16 13.47 -7.05
C VAL A 146 -3.35 11.99 -7.42
N GLU A 147 -2.74 11.50 -8.51
CA GLU A 147 -2.79 10.09 -8.88
C GLU A 147 -2.16 9.18 -7.81
N VAL A 148 -0.99 9.56 -7.29
CA VAL A 148 -0.32 8.81 -6.21
C VAL A 148 -1.23 8.72 -4.98
N THR A 149 -1.93 9.80 -4.64
CA THR A 149 -2.90 9.81 -3.53
C THR A 149 -4.03 8.80 -3.75
N ASP A 150 -4.55 8.69 -4.98
CA ASP A 150 -5.60 7.71 -5.30
C ASP A 150 -5.08 6.27 -5.20
N TYR A 151 -3.88 6.01 -5.73
CA TYR A 151 -3.25 4.68 -5.62
C TYR A 151 -3.08 4.26 -4.15
N ILE A 152 -2.62 5.15 -3.28
CA ILE A 152 -2.43 4.83 -1.86
C ILE A 152 -3.78 4.57 -1.18
N LYS A 153 -4.84 5.33 -1.50
CA LYS A 153 -6.20 5.05 -0.99
C LYS A 153 -6.71 3.68 -1.43
N ARG A 154 -6.40 3.25 -2.65
CA ARG A 154 -6.76 1.90 -3.14
C ARG A 154 -5.98 0.81 -2.39
N VAL A 155 -4.70 1.05 -2.08
CA VAL A 155 -3.88 0.16 -1.25
C VAL A 155 -4.46 0.05 0.16
N ASP A 156 -4.80 1.17 0.81
CA ASP A 156 -5.44 1.16 2.14
C ASP A 156 -6.75 0.33 2.14
N LYS A 157 -7.62 0.53 1.14
CA LYS A 157 -8.84 -0.29 0.99
C LYS A 157 -8.54 -1.78 0.84
N ALA A 158 -7.55 -2.14 0.03
CA ALA A 158 -7.15 -3.54 -0.16
C ALA A 158 -6.62 -4.17 1.15
N LEU A 159 -5.82 -3.41 1.91
CA LEU A 159 -5.29 -3.86 3.20
C LEU A 159 -6.40 -4.01 4.25
N ASN A 160 -7.35 -3.08 4.31
CA ASN A 160 -8.54 -3.22 5.16
C ASN A 160 -9.34 -4.49 4.80
N HIS A 161 -9.48 -4.78 3.51
CA HIS A 161 -10.16 -6.01 3.08
C HIS A 161 -9.38 -7.28 3.48
N ILE A 162 -8.05 -7.27 3.41
CA ILE A 162 -7.22 -8.38 3.91
C ILE A 162 -7.45 -8.58 5.41
N VAL A 163 -7.44 -7.52 6.21
CA VAL A 163 -7.73 -7.58 7.65
C VAL A 163 -9.09 -8.23 7.93
N GLU A 164 -10.14 -7.83 7.21
CA GLU A 164 -11.47 -8.42 7.34
C GLU A 164 -11.50 -9.91 6.98
N VAL A 165 -10.84 -10.30 5.88
CA VAL A 165 -10.79 -11.70 5.44
C VAL A 165 -10.03 -12.56 6.45
N VAL A 166 -8.90 -12.07 6.95
CA VAL A 166 -8.10 -12.77 7.97
C VAL A 166 -8.88 -12.93 9.27
N GLN A 167 -9.66 -11.93 9.68
CA GLN A 167 -10.54 -12.05 10.84
C GLN A 167 -11.60 -13.14 10.65
N LYS A 168 -12.22 -13.24 9.46
CA LYS A 168 -13.16 -14.32 9.15
C LYS A 168 -12.50 -15.70 9.18
N VAL A 169 -11.27 -15.82 8.68
CA VAL A 169 -10.50 -17.07 8.74
C VAL A 169 -10.23 -17.47 10.19
N LYS A 170 -9.87 -16.52 11.05
CA LYS A 170 -9.68 -16.76 12.49
C LYS A 170 -10.95 -17.28 13.16
N ASP A 171 -12.11 -16.70 12.84
CA ASP A 171 -13.40 -17.15 13.37
C ASP A 171 -13.74 -18.57 12.90
N GLN A 172 -13.47 -18.88 11.63
CA GLN A 172 -13.64 -20.24 11.08
C GLN A 172 -12.73 -21.26 11.76
N ILE A 173 -11.48 -20.91 12.03
CA ILE A 173 -10.54 -21.79 12.75
C ILE A 173 -11.02 -22.06 14.18
N SER A 174 -11.57 -21.05 14.86
CA SER A 174 -12.19 -21.23 16.18
C SER A 174 -13.34 -22.25 16.13
N ASN A 175 -14.19 -22.16 15.12
CA ASN A 175 -15.28 -23.12 14.90
C ASN A 175 -14.75 -24.55 14.62
N ILE A 176 -13.69 -24.67 13.81
CA ILE A 176 -13.03 -25.96 13.55
C ILE A 176 -12.46 -26.55 14.85
N ALA A 177 -11.80 -25.74 15.67
CA ALA A 177 -11.25 -26.21 16.95
C ALA A 177 -12.35 -26.74 17.88
N ASN A 178 -13.52 -26.09 17.92
CA ASN A 178 -14.67 -26.57 18.68
C ASN A 178 -15.21 -27.90 18.12
N ALA A 179 -15.36 -28.01 16.80
CA ALA A 179 -15.83 -29.25 16.15
C ALA A 179 -14.85 -30.42 16.36
N VAL A 180 -13.54 -30.16 16.29
CA VAL A 180 -12.48 -31.14 16.59
C VAL A 180 -12.60 -31.66 18.03
N LYS A 181 -12.88 -30.76 18.99
CA LYS A 181 -13.08 -31.15 20.40
C LYS A 181 -14.30 -32.05 20.57
N GLU A 182 -15.42 -31.72 19.91
CA GLU A 182 -16.64 -32.53 19.93
C GLU A 182 -16.41 -33.90 19.28
N TYR A 183 -15.75 -33.95 18.11
CA TYR A 183 -15.38 -35.21 17.46
C TYR A 183 -14.45 -36.07 18.31
N SER A 184 -13.56 -35.46 19.10
CA SER A 184 -12.70 -36.22 20.01
C SER A 184 -13.51 -36.94 21.08
N ILE A 185 -14.53 -36.27 21.64
CA ILE A 185 -15.43 -36.86 22.66
C ILE A 185 -16.23 -38.01 22.04
N VAL A 186 -16.84 -37.79 20.87
CA VAL A 186 -17.62 -38.83 20.16
C VAL A 186 -16.72 -40.02 19.78
N SER A 187 -15.49 -39.77 19.34
CA SER A 187 -14.55 -40.85 18.99
C SER A 187 -14.15 -41.69 20.21
N GLU A 188 -14.08 -41.10 21.39
CA GLU A 188 -13.76 -41.80 22.64
C GLU A 188 -14.96 -42.65 23.10
N GLU A 189 -16.18 -42.12 22.98
CA GLU A 189 -17.42 -42.88 23.22
C GLU A 189 -17.57 -44.07 22.27
N VAL A 190 -17.30 -43.88 20.97
CA VAL A 190 -17.32 -44.97 19.98
C VAL A 190 -16.27 -46.03 20.32
N ALA A 191 -15.06 -45.63 20.73
CA ALA A 191 -14.03 -46.58 21.14
C ALA A 191 -14.49 -47.43 22.34
N LYS A 192 -15.11 -46.79 23.34
CA LYS A 192 -15.69 -47.48 24.50
C LYS A 192 -16.80 -48.46 24.10
N ASN A 193 -17.72 -48.05 23.22
CA ASN A 193 -18.82 -48.91 22.76
C ASN A 193 -18.29 -50.13 21.98
N ILE A 194 -17.18 -49.99 21.25
CA ILE A 194 -16.50 -51.10 20.58
C ILE A 194 -15.90 -52.07 21.59
N GLU A 195 -15.24 -51.57 22.64
CA GLU A 195 -14.71 -52.42 23.73
C GLU A 195 -15.83 -53.19 24.44
N GLU A 196 -16.94 -52.52 24.79
CA GLU A 196 -18.11 -53.17 25.39
C GLU A 196 -18.71 -54.24 24.47
N SER A 197 -18.86 -53.94 23.19
CA SER A 197 -19.36 -54.90 22.19
C SER A 197 -18.42 -56.11 22.04
N SER A 198 -17.10 -55.88 22.07
CA SER A 198 -16.11 -56.96 22.03
C SER A 198 -16.17 -57.83 23.28
N SER A 199 -16.43 -57.26 24.46
CA SER A 199 -16.62 -58.01 25.70
C SER A 199 -17.87 -58.88 25.62
N ILE A 200 -19.00 -58.31 25.20
CA ILE A 200 -20.27 -59.04 25.05
C ILE A 200 -20.13 -60.19 24.04
N ALA A 201 -19.40 -59.97 22.95
CA ALA A 201 -19.14 -61.02 21.97
C ALA A 201 -18.36 -62.19 22.58
N GLY A 202 -17.36 -61.91 23.44
CA GLY A 202 -16.61 -62.95 24.17
C GLY A 202 -17.44 -63.70 25.21
N ASP A 203 -18.31 -63.00 25.93
CA ASP A 203 -19.25 -63.62 26.88
C ASP A 203 -20.25 -64.53 26.14
N MET A 204 -20.73 -64.10 24.98
CA MET A 204 -21.63 -64.88 24.14
C MET A 204 -20.95 -66.14 23.58
N GLU A 205 -19.69 -66.05 23.18
CA GLU A 205 -18.89 -67.22 22.77
C GLU A 205 -18.78 -68.24 23.91
N SER A 206 -18.47 -67.78 25.14
CA SER A 206 -18.40 -68.63 26.33
C SER A 206 -19.74 -69.30 26.66
N MET A 207 -20.85 -68.56 26.55
CA MET A 207 -22.18 -69.08 26.80
C MET A 207 -22.58 -70.14 25.76
N VAL A 208 -22.20 -69.95 24.49
CA VAL A 208 -22.43 -70.96 23.45
C VAL A 208 -21.64 -72.25 23.75
N GLU A 209 -20.40 -72.15 24.22
CA GLU A 209 -19.63 -73.33 24.64
C GLU A 209 -20.31 -74.08 25.80
N GLU A 210 -20.86 -73.35 26.78
CA GLU A 210 -21.57 -73.95 27.91
C GLU A 210 -22.86 -74.66 27.46
N VAL A 211 -23.66 -74.01 26.59
CA VAL A 211 -24.87 -74.60 26.01
C VAL A 211 -24.54 -75.87 25.20
N LEU A 212 -23.46 -75.86 24.40
CA LEU A 212 -23.02 -77.03 23.65
C LEU A 212 -22.66 -78.20 24.59
N LYS A 213 -22.01 -77.90 25.72
CA LYS A 213 -21.70 -78.89 26.75
C LYS A 213 -22.94 -79.47 27.40
N GLU A 214 -23.93 -78.64 27.74
CA GLU A 214 -25.22 -79.10 28.28
C GLU A 214 -26.00 -79.96 27.28
N ILE A 215 -26.02 -79.58 26.00
CA ILE A 215 -26.63 -80.38 24.92
C ILE A 215 -25.97 -81.75 24.81
N SER A 216 -24.65 -81.83 24.93
CA SER A 216 -23.92 -83.10 24.94
C SER A 216 -24.32 -83.98 26.13
N LEU A 217 -24.46 -83.39 27.32
CA LEU A 217 -24.91 -84.07 28.54
C LEU A 217 -26.35 -84.58 28.41
N LEU A 218 -27.27 -83.75 27.90
CA LEU A 218 -28.66 -84.10 27.62
C LEU A 218 -28.75 -85.26 26.62
N SER A 219 -27.93 -85.24 25.57
CA SER A 219 -27.87 -86.31 24.58
C SER A 219 -27.41 -87.63 25.21
N GLN A 220 -26.43 -87.58 26.12
CA GLN A 220 -25.97 -88.74 26.86
C GLN A 220 -27.07 -89.32 27.77
N VAL A 221 -27.72 -88.47 28.57
CA VAL A 221 -28.81 -88.90 29.47
C VAL A 221 -30.00 -89.47 28.68
N ALA A 222 -30.32 -88.90 27.53
CA ALA A 222 -31.39 -89.41 26.66
C ALA A 222 -31.07 -90.81 26.13
N GLU A 223 -29.81 -91.09 25.76
CA GLU A 223 -29.39 -92.42 25.33
C GLU A 223 -29.40 -93.42 26.49
N GLU A 224 -28.94 -93.03 27.68
CA GLU A 224 -29.02 -93.87 28.90
C GLU A 224 -30.48 -94.22 29.27
N LEU A 225 -31.40 -93.26 29.20
CA LEU A 225 -32.83 -93.49 29.41
C LEU A 225 -33.43 -94.45 28.38
N LYS A 226 -33.03 -94.31 27.12
CA LYS A 226 -33.46 -95.20 26.02
C LYS A 226 -32.96 -96.62 26.23
N GLU A 227 -31.71 -96.81 26.66
CA GLU A 227 -31.16 -98.12 27.03
C GLU A 227 -31.91 -98.73 28.23
N ALA A 228 -32.13 -97.95 29.29
CA ALA A 228 -32.89 -98.40 30.45
C ALA A 228 -34.32 -98.83 30.09
N ALA A 229 -35.02 -98.03 29.28
CA ALA A 229 -36.37 -98.35 28.80
C ALA A 229 -36.40 -99.60 27.90
N ALA A 230 -35.36 -99.83 27.09
CA ALA A 230 -35.22 -101.06 26.31
C ALA A 230 -35.05 -102.29 27.21
N GLY A 231 -34.29 -102.17 28.31
CA GLY A 231 -34.15 -103.22 29.33
C GLY A 231 -35.48 -103.62 29.97
N PHE A 232 -36.37 -102.67 30.25
CA PHE A 232 -37.71 -102.97 30.77
C PHE A 232 -38.61 -103.70 29.76
N LYS A 233 -38.46 -103.43 28.45
CA LYS A 233 -39.18 -104.16 27.39
C LYS A 233 -38.76 -105.63 27.25
N THR A 234 -37.59 -106.02 27.76
CA THR A 234 -37.12 -107.42 27.73
C THR A 234 -37.56 -108.26 28.94
N LEU A 235 -38.23 -107.65 29.93
CA LEU A 235 -38.64 -108.30 31.19
C LEU A 235 -40.16 -108.51 31.33
N GLY A 236 -40.93 -108.33 30.25
CA GLY A 236 -42.36 -108.69 30.17
C GLY A 236 -42.61 -109.62 29.00
#